data_AF-A0AAU1Y352-F1
#
_entry.id   AF-A0AAU1Y352-F1
#
_cell.length_a   1.000
_cell.length_b   1.000
_cell.length_c   1.000
_cell.angle_alpha   90.00
_cell.angle_beta   90.00
_cell.angle_gamma   90.00
#
_symmetry.space_group_name_H-M   'P 1'
#
loop_
_entity.id
_entity.type
_entity.pdbx_description
1 polymer ?
#
loop_
_entity_poly.entity_id
_entity_poly.type
_entity_poly.pdbx_seq_one_letter_code
_entity_poly.pdbx_strand_id
1 'polypeptide(L)'
;MALGLAVLTAAGLLTLAGPTGNAEAAAPGCGGRKVRTLTFDAGTIKVYRKGSRYVCAVLVPEKAGTNKVRRASVQIRPWAGQWAKNKKRPTGPVTVHAGKRGVWIKARVGSRTYDSGWILR
;
A
#
# COMPACT_ATOMS: atom_id res chain seq x y z
N MET A 1 -56.54 -31.18 -19.38
CA MET A 1 -56.15 -30.58 -18.08
C MET A 1 -54.63 -30.66 -17.97
N ALA A 2 -53.94 -29.56 -18.26
CA ALA A 2 -53.17 -28.74 -17.29
C ALA A 2 -51.78 -29.35 -16.98
N LEU A 3 -50.70 -28.91 -17.65
CA LEU A 3 -49.82 -27.74 -17.37
C LEU A 3 -48.77 -27.97 -16.26
N GLY A 4 -47.50 -27.76 -16.64
CA GLY A 4 -46.38 -27.40 -15.74
C GLY A 4 -45.52 -28.57 -15.26
N LEU A 5 -44.20 -28.49 -15.12
CA LEU A 5 -43.25 -27.38 -15.19
C LEU A 5 -41.85 -27.97 -15.45
N ALA A 6 -41.08 -27.30 -16.31
CA ALA A 6 -39.67 -27.56 -16.50
C ALA A 6 -38.87 -27.18 -15.25
N VAL A 7 -37.87 -27.98 -14.88
CA VAL A 7 -36.79 -27.54 -13.98
C VAL A 7 -35.46 -28.02 -14.55
N LEU A 8 -34.76 -27.12 -15.23
CA LEU A 8 -33.31 -27.19 -15.41
C LEU A 8 -32.66 -26.76 -14.11
N THR A 9 -31.93 -27.66 -13.43
CA THR A 9 -30.98 -27.27 -12.39
C THR A 9 -29.57 -27.38 -12.93
N ALA A 10 -29.06 -26.23 -13.38
CA ALA A 10 -27.68 -26.04 -13.79
C ALA A 10 -26.72 -26.21 -12.60
N ALA A 11 -25.60 -26.89 -12.85
CA ALA A 11 -24.52 -27.08 -11.89
C ALA A 11 -23.84 -25.75 -11.54
N GLY A 12 -23.79 -25.41 -10.26
CA GLY A 12 -23.00 -24.31 -9.73
C GLY A 12 -21.72 -24.83 -9.07
N LEU A 13 -20.67 -25.05 -9.86
CA LEU A 13 -19.31 -25.20 -9.33
C LEU A 13 -18.91 -23.87 -8.69
N LEU A 14 -18.81 -23.84 -7.36
CA LEU A 14 -18.18 -22.72 -6.65
C LEU A 14 -16.69 -22.72 -6.99
N THR A 15 -16.31 -22.01 -8.06
CA THR A 15 -14.93 -21.60 -8.26
C THR A 15 -14.62 -20.55 -7.21
N LEU A 16 -13.96 -20.97 -6.14
CA LEU A 16 -13.33 -20.09 -5.16
C LEU A 16 -12.12 -19.42 -5.81
N ALA A 17 -12.37 -18.52 -6.77
CA ALA A 17 -11.38 -17.61 -7.31
C ALA A 17 -11.13 -16.51 -6.27
N GLY A 18 -10.50 -16.89 -5.15
CA GLY A 18 -9.83 -15.92 -4.29
C GLY A 18 -8.76 -15.20 -5.13
N PRO A 19 -8.60 -13.88 -5.00
CA PRO A 19 -7.65 -13.14 -5.82
C PRO A 19 -6.26 -13.72 -5.59
N THR A 20 -5.70 -14.32 -6.64
CA THR A 20 -4.31 -14.76 -6.78
C THR A 20 -3.42 -13.52 -6.72
N GLY A 21 -3.25 -12.99 -5.51
CA GLY A 21 -2.40 -11.85 -5.23
C GLY A 21 -0.97 -12.34 -5.17
N ASN A 22 -0.24 -12.14 -6.26
CA ASN A 22 1.21 -12.28 -6.34
C ASN A 22 1.84 -11.81 -5.02
N ALA A 23 2.41 -12.77 -4.29
CA ALA A 23 3.17 -12.52 -3.08
C ALA A 23 4.51 -11.92 -3.48
N GLU A 24 4.50 -10.69 -4.01
CA GLU A 24 5.72 -9.93 -4.17
C GLU A 24 6.28 -9.68 -2.79
N ALA A 25 7.43 -10.31 -2.54
CA ALA A 25 8.17 -10.29 -1.29
C ALA A 25 7.98 -8.97 -0.54
N ALA A 26 7.29 -9.05 0.60
CA ALA A 26 7.15 -7.97 1.54
C ALA A 26 8.55 -7.39 1.81
N ALA A 27 8.78 -6.14 1.42
CA ALA A 27 9.98 -5.42 1.86
C ALA A 27 10.05 -5.54 3.39
N PRO A 28 11.20 -5.88 3.99
CA PRO A 28 11.31 -6.30 5.39
C PRO A 28 10.66 -5.25 6.30
N GLY A 29 9.43 -5.50 6.74
CA GLY A 29 8.65 -4.60 7.59
C GLY A 29 7.21 -4.28 7.15
N CYS A 30 6.87 -4.26 5.86
CA CYS A 30 5.48 -4.05 5.43
C CYS A 30 4.85 -5.36 4.93
N GLY A 31 4.07 -6.01 5.79
CA GLY A 31 3.23 -7.13 5.38
C GLY A 31 1.99 -6.68 4.60
N GLY A 32 1.46 -7.56 3.74
CA GLY A 32 0.23 -7.33 2.98
C GLY A 32 0.43 -7.16 1.48
N ARG A 33 -0.64 -6.81 0.76
CA ARG A 33 -0.63 -6.66 -0.70
C ARG A 33 -0.06 -5.30 -1.10
N LYS A 34 0.91 -5.27 -2.01
CA LYS A 34 1.37 -4.04 -2.67
C LYS A 34 0.20 -3.44 -3.45
N VAL A 35 -0.21 -2.22 -3.09
CA VAL A 35 -1.35 -1.52 -3.72
C VAL A 35 -0.92 -0.35 -4.58
N ARG A 36 0.27 0.20 -4.33
CA ARG A 36 0.81 1.28 -5.15
C ARG A 36 2.33 1.34 -5.06
N THR A 37 2.93 1.78 -6.14
CA THR A 37 4.34 2.13 -6.21
C THR A 37 4.42 3.58 -6.65
N LEU A 38 5.15 4.40 -5.91
CA LEU A 38 5.33 5.82 -6.20
C LEU A 38 6.81 6.06 -6.47
N THR A 39 7.16 6.33 -7.72
CA THR A 39 8.53 6.58 -8.15
C THR A 39 8.77 8.08 -8.26
N PHE A 40 9.95 8.53 -7.84
CA PHE A 40 10.42 9.90 -7.99
C PHE A 40 11.95 9.90 -8.10
N ASP A 41 12.55 10.98 -8.57
CA ASP A 41 13.97 11.07 -8.96
C ASP A 41 15.00 10.65 -7.88
N ALA A 42 14.58 10.54 -6.62
CA ALA A 42 15.47 10.15 -5.52
C ALA A 42 15.10 8.80 -4.88
N GLY A 43 14.09 8.10 -5.40
CA GLY A 43 13.72 6.77 -4.91
C GLY A 43 12.32 6.32 -5.26
N THR A 44 11.97 5.16 -4.70
CA THR A 44 10.68 4.51 -4.86
C THR A 44 10.02 4.31 -3.51
N ILE A 45 8.76 4.72 -3.36
CA ILE A 45 7.94 4.40 -2.20
C ILE A 45 7.04 3.23 -2.57
N LYS A 46 7.13 2.15 -1.80
CA LYS A 46 6.25 1.00 -1.91
C LYS A 46 5.15 1.10 -0.87
N VAL A 47 3.91 1.04 -1.31
CA VAL A 47 2.71 1.15 -0.46
C VAL A 47 1.99 -0.18 -0.43
N TYR A 48 1.76 -0.68 0.78
CA TYR A 48 1.14 -1.96 1.06
C TYR A 48 -0.15 -1.75 1.84
N ARG A 49 -1.13 -2.59 1.57
CA ARG A 49 -2.38 -2.66 2.32
C ARG A 49 -2.44 -3.99 3.07
N LYS A 50 -2.62 -3.91 4.38
CA LYS A 50 -2.79 -5.06 5.27
C LYS A 50 -4.27 -5.15 5.67
N GLY A 51 -4.96 -6.14 5.11
CA GLY A 51 -6.41 -6.30 5.24
C GLY A 51 -7.17 -5.07 4.69
N SER A 52 -8.33 -4.77 5.25
CA SER A 52 -9.15 -3.61 4.85
C SER A 52 -8.84 -2.33 5.64
N ARG A 53 -7.93 -2.39 6.62
CA ARG A 53 -7.81 -1.37 7.68
C ARG A 53 -6.49 -0.63 7.72
N TYR A 54 -5.38 -1.27 7.34
CA TYR A 54 -4.05 -0.68 7.52
C TYR A 54 -3.36 -0.43 6.19
N VAL A 55 -2.61 0.67 6.15
CA VAL A 55 -1.72 1.02 5.04
C VAL A 55 -0.31 1.20 5.60
N CYS A 56 0.66 0.60 4.93
CA CYS A 56 2.07 0.60 5.28
C CYS A 56 2.89 1.18 4.12
N ALA A 57 3.84 2.06 4.42
CA ALA A 57 4.73 2.65 3.42
C ALA A 57 6.20 2.39 3.76
N VAL A 58 6.99 2.07 2.74
CA VAL A 58 8.47 1.97 2.81
C VAL A 58 9.07 2.80 1.68
N LEU A 59 10.07 3.59 2.01
CA LEU A 59 10.90 4.30 1.05
C LEU A 59 12.15 3.48 0.73
N VAL A 60 12.33 3.18 -0.54
CA VAL A 60 13.51 2.55 -1.11
C VAL A 60 14.27 3.64 -1.89
N PRO A 61 15.31 4.25 -1.31
CA PRO A 61 16.08 5.26 -2.02
C PRO A 61 16.79 4.64 -3.23
N GLU A 62 16.74 5.31 -4.37
CA GLU A 62 17.46 4.89 -5.59
C GLU A 62 18.93 5.24 -5.41
N LYS A 63 19.84 4.24 -5.49
CA LYS A 63 21.32 4.31 -5.29
C LYS A 63 21.84 5.72 -4.96
N ALA A 64 21.40 6.23 -3.82
CA ALA A 64 21.68 7.59 -3.43
C ALA A 64 22.92 7.45 -2.58
N GLY A 65 23.98 8.22 -2.87
CA GLY A 65 25.20 8.16 -2.06
C GLY A 65 24.89 8.15 -0.56
N THR A 66 25.71 7.47 0.24
CA THR A 66 25.43 7.07 1.64
C THR A 66 24.85 8.19 2.52
N ASN A 67 25.24 9.45 2.27
CA ASN A 67 24.72 10.64 2.95
C ASN A 67 23.25 10.97 2.63
N LYS A 68 22.79 10.75 1.40
CA LYS A 68 21.40 10.98 0.99
C LYS A 68 20.45 9.95 1.60
N VAL A 69 20.89 8.70 1.70
CA VAL A 69 20.15 7.62 2.38
C VAL A 69 20.00 7.94 3.87
N ARG A 70 21.05 8.46 4.52
CA ARG A 70 20.97 8.92 5.92
C ARG A 70 19.98 10.06 6.14
N ARG A 71 19.68 10.86 5.12
CA ARG A 71 18.69 11.96 5.14
C ARG A 71 17.37 11.57 4.49
N ALA A 72 17.11 10.28 4.29
CA ALA A 72 15.87 9.78 3.72
C ALA A 72 14.81 9.62 4.82
N SER A 73 13.57 10.05 4.56
CA SER A 73 12.45 9.86 5.49
C SER A 73 11.13 9.68 4.74
N VAL A 74 10.22 8.91 5.30
CA VAL A 74 8.86 8.73 4.81
C VAL A 74 7.85 9.00 5.91
N GLN A 75 6.76 9.64 5.53
CA GLN A 75 5.64 9.98 6.40
C GLN A 75 4.34 9.62 5.69
N ILE A 76 3.36 9.19 6.47
CA ILE A 76 2.05 8.81 5.96
C ILE A 76 0.97 9.42 6.85
N ARG A 77 -0.09 9.93 6.23
CA ARG A 77 -1.25 10.54 6.90
C ARG A 77 -2.53 9.95 6.32
N PRO A 78 -3.38 9.28 7.11
CA PRO A 78 -4.72 8.92 6.66
C PRO A 78 -5.64 10.15 6.67
N TRP A 79 -6.72 10.12 5.88
CA TRP A 79 -7.74 11.17 5.91
C TRP A 79 -8.28 11.38 7.32
N ALA A 80 -8.41 12.64 7.73
CA ALA A 80 -8.76 13.04 9.10
C ALA A 80 -7.84 12.46 10.20
N GLY A 81 -6.60 12.12 9.85
CA GLY A 81 -5.57 11.68 10.80
C GLY A 81 -4.34 12.58 10.81
N GLN A 82 -3.40 12.23 11.68
CA GLN A 82 -2.12 12.90 11.83
C GLN A 82 -1.01 12.25 10.99
N TRP A 83 0.06 13.00 10.74
CA TRP A 83 1.26 12.49 10.11
C TRP A 83 1.98 11.50 11.02
N ALA A 84 2.16 10.27 10.54
CA ALA A 84 2.96 9.24 11.18
C ALA A 84 4.31 9.12 10.49
N LYS A 85 5.36 8.91 11.27
CA LYS A 85 6.72 8.61 10.81
C LYS A 85 7.42 7.67 11.79
N ASN A 86 8.32 6.84 11.30
CA ASN A 86 9.12 5.98 12.16
C ASN A 86 10.40 6.70 12.59
N LYS A 87 10.51 7.00 13.90
CA LYS A 87 11.66 7.76 14.46
C LYS A 87 12.96 6.95 14.45
N LYS A 88 12.88 5.63 14.59
CA LYS A 88 14.05 4.72 14.62
C LYS A 88 14.53 4.37 13.21
N ARG A 89 13.60 4.24 12.26
CA ARG A 89 13.87 3.93 10.85
C ARG A 89 13.15 4.92 9.95
N PRO A 90 13.74 6.08 9.66
CA PRO A 90 13.10 7.13 8.88
C PRO A 90 12.59 6.68 7.50
N THR A 91 13.25 5.73 6.84
CA THR A 91 12.86 5.16 5.55
C THR A 91 11.72 4.13 5.64
N GLY A 92 11.26 3.80 6.85
CA GLY A 92 10.15 2.88 7.11
C GLY A 92 10.59 1.55 7.75
N PRO A 93 9.64 0.66 8.06
CA PRO A 93 8.21 0.73 7.74
C PRO A 93 7.43 1.77 8.59
N VAL A 94 6.42 2.39 7.99
CA VAL A 94 5.45 3.25 8.69
C VAL A 94 4.03 2.77 8.39
N THR A 95 3.29 2.39 9.42
CA THR A 95 1.93 1.82 9.30
C THR A 95 0.92 2.73 9.97
N VAL A 96 -0.21 2.97 9.30
CA VAL A 96 -1.34 3.72 9.86
C VAL A 96 -2.67 3.00 9.63
N HIS A 97 -3.63 3.25 10.52
CA HIS A 97 -5.00 2.80 10.34
C HIS A 97 -5.75 3.75 9.39
N ALA A 98 -5.99 3.31 8.16
CA ALA A 98 -6.65 4.10 7.12
C ALA A 98 -8.09 3.63 6.85
N GLY A 99 -8.44 2.36 7.10
CA GLY A 99 -9.73 1.82 6.66
C GLY A 99 -9.86 1.90 5.13
N LYS A 100 -11.05 2.32 4.68
CA LYS A 100 -11.35 2.68 3.28
C LYS A 100 -10.98 4.13 2.94
N ARG A 101 -10.33 4.86 3.83
CA ARG A 101 -9.98 6.26 3.60
C ARG A 101 -8.72 6.37 2.75
N GLY A 102 -8.65 7.47 2.00
CA GLY A 102 -7.44 7.87 1.31
C GLY A 102 -6.29 8.17 2.30
N VAL A 103 -5.07 7.98 1.81
CA VAL A 103 -3.84 8.32 2.53
C VAL A 103 -3.02 9.30 1.72
N TRP A 104 -2.27 10.14 2.42
CA TRP A 104 -1.29 11.05 1.87
C TRP A 104 0.09 10.61 2.33
N ILE A 105 0.97 10.35 1.37
CA ILE A 105 2.37 10.02 1.63
C ILE A 105 3.28 11.19 1.26
N LYS A 106 4.20 11.51 2.15
CA LYS A 106 5.31 12.43 1.93
C LYS A 106 6.63 11.70 2.12
N ALA A 107 7.58 11.94 1.24
CA ALA A 107 8.94 11.45 1.41
C ALA A 107 9.94 12.58 1.23
N ARG A 108 11.11 12.43 1.84
CA ARG A 108 12.24 13.34 1.65
C ARG A 108 13.50 12.52 1.52
N VAL A 109 14.36 12.85 0.56
CA VAL A 109 15.68 12.24 0.37
C VAL A 109 16.69 13.37 0.11
N GLY A 110 17.52 13.66 1.11
CA GLY A 110 18.41 14.82 1.04
C GLY A 110 17.63 16.14 0.95
N SER A 111 17.83 16.88 -0.16
CA SER A 111 17.09 18.12 -0.46
C SER A 111 15.80 17.89 -1.24
N ARG A 112 15.60 16.70 -1.82
CA ARG A 112 14.41 16.40 -2.63
C ARG A 112 13.26 15.99 -1.72
N THR A 113 12.08 16.55 -2.00
CA THR A 113 10.83 16.22 -1.30
C THR A 113 9.83 15.70 -2.32
N TYR A 114 9.08 14.68 -1.94
CA TYR A 114 8.04 14.08 -2.75
C TYR A 114 6.72 14.11 -1.98
N ASP A 115 5.65 14.38 -2.72
CA ASP A 115 4.29 14.47 -2.23
C ASP A 115 3.37 13.70 -3.18
N SER A 116 2.56 12.80 -2.64
CA SER A 116 1.64 11.96 -3.42
C SER A 116 0.22 12.50 -3.51
N GLY A 117 -0.14 13.52 -2.74
CA GLY A 117 -1.53 13.88 -2.48
C GLY A 117 -2.34 12.72 -1.89
N TRP A 118 -3.66 12.77 -2.03
CA TRP A 118 -4.55 11.71 -1.54
C TRP A 118 -4.64 10.54 -2.53
N ILE A 119 -4.15 9.38 -2.11
CA ILE A 119 -4.20 8.11 -2.85
C ILE A 119 -5.01 7.06 -2.09
N LEU A 120 -5.37 5.96 -2.77
CA LEU A 120 -6.13 4.84 -2.19
C LEU A 120 -7.55 5.21 -1.70
N ARG A 121 -8.20 6.12 -2.43
CA ARG A 121 -9.65 6.36 -2.31
C ARG A 121 -10.44 5.11 -2.72
#